data_AF-A0A2G9THL9-F1
#
_entry.id   AF-A0A2G9THL9-F1
#
_cell.length_a   1.000
_cell.length_b   1.000
_cell.length_c   1.000
_cell.angle_alpha   90.00
_cell.angle_beta   90.00
_cell.angle_gamma   90.00
#
_symmetry.space_group_name_H-M   'P 1'
#
loop_
_entity.id
_entity.type
_entity.pdbx_description
1 polymer ?
#
loop_
_entity_poly.entity_id
_entity_poly.type
_entity_poly.pdbx_seq_one_letter_code
_entity_poly.pdbx_strand_id
1 'polypeptide(L)' 'MALPDSLTSIHSSSAGFDTQNMVEEEEITPDEVLRQMRLAWQNEMAAPCLLPHRYDIVECLVDQIEGMEENLAGRTDK' A
#
# COMPACT_ATOMS: atom_id res chain seq x y z
N MET A 1 37.78 16.63 -34.03
CA MET A 1 36.34 16.52 -34.28
C MET A 1 35.67 16.53 -32.91
N ALA A 2 35.27 17.72 -32.43
CA ALA A 2 34.68 17.90 -31.10
C ALA A 2 33.15 17.76 -31.22
N LEU A 3 32.55 16.96 -30.35
CA LEU A 3 31.10 16.76 -30.27
C LEU A 3 30.45 18.00 -29.62
N PRO A 4 29.24 18.41 -30.03
CA PRO A 4 28.58 19.60 -29.50
C PRO A 4 28.13 19.42 -28.04
N ASP A 5 28.35 20.45 -27.21
CA ASP A 5 28.03 20.58 -25.78
C ASP A 5 26.53 20.47 -25.40
N SER A 6 25.67 20.01 -26.30
CA SER A 6 24.21 19.94 -26.07
C SER A 6 23.74 18.71 -25.30
N LEU A 7 24.64 17.86 -24.77
CA LEU A 7 24.27 16.65 -24.02
C LEU A 7 24.71 16.65 -22.54
N THR A 8 25.16 17.77 -21.99
CA THR A 8 25.52 17.85 -20.56
C THR A 8 24.42 18.42 -19.66
N SER A 9 23.23 18.69 -20.19
CA SER A 9 22.07 19.09 -19.39
C SER A 9 21.21 17.90 -18.94
N ILE A 10 21.84 16.88 -18.33
CA ILE A 10 21.13 16.05 -17.36
C ILE A 10 21.26 16.79 -16.04
N HIS A 11 20.39 17.79 -15.84
CA HIS A 11 20.17 18.29 -14.50
C HIS A 11 19.45 17.15 -13.79
N SER A 12 20.22 16.33 -13.06
CA SER A 12 19.72 15.49 -11.99
C SER A 12 19.10 16.42 -10.94
N SER A 13 17.91 16.94 -11.22
CA SER A 13 16.98 17.31 -10.18
C SER A 13 16.48 16.00 -9.59
N SER A 14 17.34 15.42 -8.75
CA SER A 14 16.90 14.69 -7.56
C SER A 14 16.18 15.72 -6.67
N ALA A 15 15.03 16.21 -7.13
CA ALA A 15 13.97 16.53 -6.20
C ALA A 15 13.66 15.17 -5.59
N GLY A 16 14.27 14.91 -4.43
CA GLY A 16 13.71 13.97 -3.49
C GLY A 16 12.28 14.44 -3.30
N PHE A 17 11.37 13.82 -4.06
CA PHE A 17 10.00 13.71 -3.65
C PHE A 17 10.06 12.70 -2.51
N ASP A 18 10.61 13.16 -1.38
CA ASP A 18 10.16 12.72 -0.07
C ASP A 18 8.68 13.03 -0.08
N THR A 19 7.89 12.11 -0.64
CA THR A 19 6.57 11.84 -0.10
C THR A 19 6.86 11.34 1.30
N GLN A 20 7.13 12.30 2.20
CA GLN A 20 6.72 12.16 3.58
C GLN A 20 5.28 11.71 3.47
N ASN A 21 5.12 10.39 3.65
CA ASN A 21 3.91 9.74 4.01
C ASN A 21 3.43 10.48 5.25
N MET A 22 2.74 11.60 5.03
CA MET A 22 1.88 12.19 6.04
C MET A 22 0.80 11.14 6.20
N VAL A 23 1.10 10.17 7.06
CA VAL A 23 0.09 9.38 7.75
C VAL A 23 -0.65 10.39 8.61
N GLU A 24 -1.45 11.24 7.96
CA GLU A 24 -2.71 11.65 8.56
C GLU A 24 -3.35 10.33 8.97
N GLU A 25 -3.63 10.24 10.26
CA GLU A 25 -4.38 9.16 10.88
C GLU A 25 -5.82 9.26 10.34
N GLU A 26 -5.96 9.02 9.03
CA GLU A 26 -7.22 9.10 8.32
C GLU A 26 -7.99 7.84 8.70
N GLU A 27 -9.12 8.04 9.38
CA GLU A 27 -10.06 6.97 9.68
C GLU A 27 -10.48 6.30 8.37
N ILE A 28 -9.88 5.15 8.10
CA ILE A 28 -10.08 4.44 6.85
C ILE A 28 -11.34 3.58 6.97
N THR A 29 -12.19 3.65 5.94
CA THR A 29 -13.40 2.81 5.88
C THR A 29 -13.05 1.36 5.55
N PRO A 30 -13.87 0.37 5.95
CA PRO A 30 -13.63 -1.03 5.60
C PRO A 30 -13.50 -1.28 4.09
N ASP A 31 -14.32 -0.59 3.28
CA ASP A 31 -14.25 -0.66 1.81
C ASP A 31 -12.90 -0.17 1.26
N GLU A 32 -12.34 0.86 1.89
CA GLU A 32 -11.04 1.41 1.53
C GLU A 32 -9.90 0.46 1.90
N VAL A 33 -9.92 -0.18 3.09
CA VAL A 33 -8.96 -1.24 3.45
C VAL A 33 -8.97 -2.36 2.40
N LEU A 34 -10.16 -2.84 2.02
CA LEU A 34 -10.31 -3.88 1.01
C LEU A 34 -9.79 -3.45 -0.36
N ARG A 35 -10.00 -2.19 -0.75
CA ARG A 35 -9.45 -1.63 -1.99
C ARG A 35 -7.93 -1.63 -1.96
N GLN A 36 -7.32 -1.20 -0.86
CA GLN A 36 -5.86 -1.18 -0.72
C GLN A 36 -5.27 -2.59 -0.72
N MET A 37 -5.90 -3.55 -0.01
CA MET A 37 -5.47 -4.94 -0.01
C MET A 37 -5.50 -5.56 -1.42
N ARG A 38 -6.58 -5.32 -2.18
CA ARG A 38 -6.69 -5.79 -3.56
C ARG A 38 -5.59 -5.22 -4.44
N LEU A 39 -5.30 -3.92 -4.31
CA LEU A 39 -4.26 -3.27 -5.09
C LEU A 39 -2.87 -3.81 -4.72
N ALA A 40 -2.58 -3.97 -3.43
CA ALA A 40 -1.34 -4.57 -2.96
C ALA A 40 -1.15 -5.99 -3.52
N TRP A 41 -2.21 -6.81 -3.48
CA TRP A 41 -2.18 -8.16 -4.05
C TRP A 41 -1.97 -8.17 -5.58
N GLN A 42 -2.66 -7.31 -6.31
CA GLN A 42 -2.47 -7.18 -7.77
C GLN A 42 -1.05 -6.77 -8.13
N ASN A 43 -0.47 -5.85 -7.36
CA ASN A 43 0.91 -5.42 -7.56
C ASN A 43 1.90 -6.55 -7.27
N GLU A 44 1.70 -7.31 -6.19
CA GLU A 44 2.55 -8.45 -5.84
C GLU A 44 2.54 -9.51 -6.94
N MET A 45 1.35 -9.80 -7.49
CA MET A 45 1.20 -10.75 -8.59
C MET A 45 1.92 -10.32 -9.88
N ALA A 46 2.09 -9.02 -10.09
CA ALA A 46 2.70 -8.45 -11.29
C ALA A 46 4.18 -8.08 -11.11
N ALA A 47 4.70 -8.08 -9.88
CA ALA A 47 6.06 -7.70 -9.59
C ALA A 47 7.04 -8.87 -9.77
N PRO A 48 8.21 -8.66 -10.40
CA PRO A 48 9.24 -9.70 -10.52
C PRO A 48 10.04 -9.90 -9.21
N CYS A 49 9.81 -9.03 -8.21
CA CYS A 49 10.46 -9.05 -6.92
C CYS A 49 9.43 -8.77 -5.81
N LEU A 50 9.75 -9.24 -4.61
CA LEU A 50 8.93 -9.07 -3.41
C LEU A 50 8.75 -7.58 -3.09
N LEU A 51 7.51 -7.13 -2.92
CA LEU A 51 7.21 -5.75 -2.54
C LEU A 51 7.28 -5.55 -1.01
N PRO A 52 7.33 -4.29 -0.54
CA PRO A 52 7.29 -3.99 0.90
C PRO A 52 6.04 -4.58 1.56
N HIS A 53 6.25 -5.22 2.70
CA HIS A 53 5.18 -5.84 3.45
C HIS A 53 4.21 -4.79 4.01
N ARG A 54 2.91 -4.96 3.74
CA ARG A 54 1.81 -4.10 4.20
C ARG A 54 1.13 -4.71 5.43
N TYR A 55 1.85 -4.77 6.54
CA TYR A 55 1.38 -5.37 7.80
C TYR A 55 0.13 -4.67 8.36
N ASP A 56 0.09 -3.35 8.21
CA ASP A 56 -1.01 -2.46 8.59
C ASP A 56 -2.37 -2.94 8.06
N ILE A 57 -2.43 -3.24 6.76
CA ILE A 57 -3.66 -3.71 6.11
C ILE A 57 -4.00 -5.13 6.56
N VAL A 58 -2.99 -5.98 6.71
CA VAL A 58 -3.19 -7.39 7.05
C VAL A 58 -3.71 -7.55 8.47
N GLU A 59 -3.10 -6.91 9.46
CA GLU A 59 -3.60 -6.93 10.85
C GLU A 59 -5.03 -6.39 10.92
N CYS A 60 -5.29 -5.24 10.32
CA CYS A 60 -6.63 -4.66 10.32
C CYS A 60 -7.68 -5.64 9.76
N LEU A 61 -7.39 -6.32 8.64
CA LEU A 61 -8.35 -7.27 8.07
C LEU A 61 -8.50 -8.53 8.93
N VAL A 62 -7.44 -9.03 9.55
CA VAL A 62 -7.50 -10.20 10.44
C VAL A 62 -8.36 -9.89 11.65
N ASP A 63 -8.12 -8.77 12.34
CA ASP A 63 -8.89 -8.35 13.51
C ASP A 63 -10.39 -8.20 13.19
N GLN A 64 -10.70 -7.63 12.02
CA GLN A 64 -12.07 -7.45 11.57
C GLN A 64 -12.74 -8.79 11.23
N ILE A 65 -12.02 -9.75 10.64
CA ILE A 65 -12.54 -11.10 10.36
C ILE A 65 -12.83 -11.83 11.67
N GLU A 66 -11.89 -11.82 12.63
CA GLU A 66 -12.08 -12.47 13.94
C GLU A 66 -13.31 -11.90 14.67
N GLY A 67 -13.44 -10.57 14.72
CA GLY A 67 -14.60 -9.92 15.30
C GLY A 67 -15.91 -10.28 14.58
N MET A 68 -15.90 -10.42 13.25
CA MET A 68 -17.07 -10.85 12.50
C MET A 68 -17.42 -12.33 12.76
N GLU A 69 -16.43 -13.20 12.90
CA GLU A 69 -16.62 -14.63 13.19
C GLU A 69 -17.25 -14.84 14.58
N GLU A 70 -16.76 -14.15 15.61
CA GLU A 70 -17.34 -14.17 16.95
C GLU A 70 -18.82 -13.73 16.95
N ASN A 71 -19.12 -12.65 16.21
CA ASN A 71 -20.48 -12.16 16.04
C ASN A 71 -21.41 -13.18 15.38
N LEU A 72 -20.91 -13.98 14.44
CA LEU A 72 -21.68 -15.04 13.79
C LEU A 72 -21.84 -16.26 14.70
N ALA A 73 -20.79 -16.67 15.40
CA ALA A 73 -20.83 -17.79 16.35
C ALA A 73 -21.87 -17.54 17.45
N GLY A 74 -21.83 -16.36 18.08
CA GLY A 74 -22.81 -15.98 19.12
C GLY A 74 -24.26 -15.85 18.63
N ARG A 75 -24.50 -15.80 17.30
CA ARG A 75 -25.85 -15.86 16.71
C ARG A 75 -26.37 -17.28 16.51
N THR A 76 -25.50 -18.27 16.35
CA THR A 76 -25.88 -19.68 16.16
C THR A 76 -26.16 -20.40 17.48
N ASP A 77 -25.61 -19.92 18.60
CA ASP A 77 -25.85 -20.48 19.93
C ASP A 77 -27.17 -20.02 20.60
N LYS A 78 -28.01 -19.26 19.89
CA LYS A 78 -29.33 -18.78 20.35
C LYS A 78 -30.49 -19.45 19.62
#